data_AF-X7Z2M3-F1
#
_entry.id   AF-X7Z2M3-F1
#
_cell.length_a   1.000
_cell.length_b   1.000
_cell.length_c   1.000
_cell.angle_alpha   90.00
_cell.angle_beta   90.00
_cell.angle_gamma   90.00
#
_symmetry.space_group_name_H-M   'P 1'
#
loop_
_entity.id
_entity.type
_entity.pdbx_description
1 polymer ?
#
loop_
_entity_poly.entity_id
_entity_poly.type
_entity_poly.pdbx_seq_one_letter_code
_entity_poly.pdbx_strand_id
1 'polypeptide(L)'
;MTDFAYDPCGAIEVAAIPMAPRPNRFAGLRLGVLSNTKWNAAKLLRATVRELASARLTFTSVTYYDKRHFSSDADPELIRRIAAENDIALTAIGDCGSCCSACVNDAVRLEQAGVPTVVIVTTEFEREAQLQRESRGMAGLEPAVATHPISSLTLDQLESRAAEIAPQALRIWFGVTPVPRRNGKVPAVFGPVGT
;
A
#
# COMPACT_ATOMS: atom_id res chain seq x y z
N MET A 1 -8.21 -42.32 -29.22
CA MET A 1 -8.33 -41.36 -28.10
C MET A 1 -7.14 -40.43 -28.20
N THR A 2 -7.37 -39.19 -28.60
CA THR A 2 -6.29 -38.18 -28.72
C THR A 2 -6.07 -37.61 -27.33
N ASP A 3 -4.91 -37.87 -26.76
CA ASP A 3 -4.53 -37.40 -25.43
C ASP A 3 -4.17 -35.91 -25.54
N PHE A 4 -5.02 -35.04 -25.00
CA PHE A 4 -4.74 -33.61 -24.95
C PHE A 4 -3.88 -33.32 -23.72
N ALA A 5 -2.57 -33.17 -23.91
CA ALA A 5 -1.71 -32.57 -22.91
C ALA A 5 -1.90 -31.05 -22.95
N TYR A 6 -2.56 -30.49 -21.94
CA TYR A 6 -2.59 -29.05 -21.73
C TYR A 6 -1.23 -28.62 -21.19
N ASP A 7 -0.54 -27.75 -21.91
CA ASP A 7 0.65 -27.07 -21.42
C ASP A 7 0.22 -26.10 -20.30
N PRO A 8 0.60 -26.33 -19.03
CA PRO A 8 0.28 -25.41 -17.94
C PRO A 8 1.06 -24.10 -18.04
N CYS A 9 2.07 -24.01 -18.90
CA CYS A 9 2.84 -22.81 -19.18
C CYS A 9 2.14 -21.94 -20.24
N GLY A 10 1.00 -21.39 -19.88
CA GLY A 10 0.37 -20.33 -20.68
C GLY A 10 1.24 -19.07 -20.69
N ALA A 11 1.49 -18.50 -21.87
CA ALA A 11 2.00 -17.14 -21.98
C ALA A 11 0.88 -16.17 -21.58
N ILE A 12 0.99 -15.57 -20.39
CA ILE A 12 0.01 -14.57 -19.95
C ILE A 12 0.42 -13.22 -20.55
N GLU A 13 -0.16 -12.89 -21.71
CA GLU A 13 -0.09 -11.54 -22.25
C GLU A 13 -1.09 -10.65 -21.49
N VAL A 14 -0.62 -10.00 -20.41
CA VAL A 14 -1.44 -9.05 -19.65
C VAL A 14 -1.27 -7.64 -20.22
N ALA A 15 -2.37 -6.99 -20.58
CA ALA A 15 -2.36 -5.61 -21.01
C ALA A 15 -1.93 -4.68 -19.86
N ALA A 16 -1.00 -3.76 -20.13
CA ALA A 16 -0.55 -2.79 -19.15
C ALA A 16 -1.68 -1.80 -18.79
N ILE A 17 -1.91 -1.63 -17.49
CA ILE A 17 -2.88 -0.70 -16.92
C ILE A 17 -2.11 0.47 -16.29
N PRO A 18 -2.44 1.72 -16.66
CA PRO A 18 -1.77 2.89 -16.09
C PRO A 18 -2.09 3.04 -14.60
N MET A 19 -1.14 3.60 -13.86
CA MET A 19 -1.34 4.03 -12.48
C MET A 19 -2.23 5.28 -12.38
N ALA A 20 -2.83 5.50 -11.21
CA ALA A 20 -3.52 6.73 -10.90
C ALA A 20 -2.56 7.93 -10.94
N PRO A 21 -3.04 9.13 -11.33
CA PRO A 21 -2.22 10.35 -11.30
C PRO A 21 -1.76 10.66 -9.87
N ARG A 22 -0.44 10.78 -9.67
CA ARG A 22 0.12 11.11 -8.36
C ARG A 22 -0.21 12.56 -7.98
N PRO A 23 -0.52 12.86 -6.70
CA PRO A 23 -0.86 14.22 -6.31
C PRO A 23 0.36 15.14 -6.46
N ASN A 24 0.12 16.35 -6.95
CA ASN A 24 1.14 17.41 -7.07
C ASN A 24 1.23 18.33 -5.84
N ARG A 25 0.59 17.94 -4.73
CA ARG A 25 0.52 18.69 -3.47
C ARG A 25 0.77 17.76 -2.28
N PHE A 26 1.37 18.31 -1.23
CA PHE A 26 1.74 17.58 0.00
C PHE A 26 0.84 17.88 1.20
N ALA A 27 -0.13 18.79 1.05
CA ALA A 27 -1.01 19.21 2.14
C ALA A 27 -2.47 19.20 1.71
N GLY A 28 -3.36 19.05 2.69
CA GLY A 28 -4.80 19.14 2.48
C GLY A 28 -5.40 17.94 1.74
N LEU A 29 -4.70 16.80 1.72
CA LEU A 29 -5.20 15.57 1.13
C LEU A 29 -6.14 14.84 2.09
N ARG A 30 -7.16 14.19 1.55
CA ARG A 30 -8.00 13.21 2.27
C ARG A 30 -7.37 11.83 2.14
N LEU A 31 -7.05 11.18 3.26
CA LEU A 31 -6.45 9.84 3.27
C LEU A 31 -7.51 8.77 3.58
N GLY A 32 -7.66 7.80 2.67
CA GLY A 32 -8.39 6.57 2.91
C GLY A 32 -7.47 5.48 3.46
N VAL A 33 -7.86 4.84 4.57
CA VAL A 33 -7.07 3.78 5.20
C VAL A 33 -7.88 2.49 5.21
N LEU A 34 -7.52 1.54 4.33
CA LEU A 34 -8.20 0.26 4.19
C LEU A 34 -7.48 -0.84 4.97
N SER A 35 -8.11 -1.30 6.04
CA SER A 35 -7.67 -2.46 6.81
C SER A 35 -8.24 -3.74 6.22
N ASN A 36 -7.37 -4.74 6.05
CA ASN A 36 -7.78 -6.07 5.65
C ASN A 36 -8.38 -6.90 6.80
N THR A 37 -8.56 -6.32 8.00
CA THR A 37 -9.05 -6.97 9.23
C THR A 37 -8.19 -8.11 9.78
N LYS A 38 -6.98 -8.34 9.24
CA LYS A 38 -6.02 -9.26 9.85
C LYS A 38 -5.53 -8.72 11.20
N TRP A 39 -5.14 -9.64 12.08
CA TRP A 39 -4.57 -9.27 13.37
C TRP A 39 -3.40 -8.28 13.19
N ASN A 40 -3.39 -7.23 14.01
CA ASN A 40 -2.46 -6.10 13.96
C ASN A 40 -2.50 -5.20 12.70
N ALA A 41 -3.24 -5.53 11.62
CA ALA A 41 -3.28 -4.68 10.41
C ALA A 41 -3.77 -3.25 10.71
N ALA A 42 -4.92 -3.11 11.38
CA ALA A 42 -5.46 -1.80 11.76
C ALA A 42 -4.54 -1.04 12.74
N LYS A 43 -3.76 -1.74 13.57
CA LYS A 43 -2.80 -1.11 14.50
C LYS A 43 -1.58 -0.60 13.74
N LEU A 44 -1.04 -1.39 12.80
CA LEU A 44 0.05 -1.01 11.91
C LEU A 44 -0.33 0.20 11.06
N LEU A 45 -1.54 0.19 10.48
CA LEU A 45 -2.05 1.30 9.68
C LEU A 45 -2.13 2.58 10.51
N ARG A 46 -2.68 2.52 11.72
CA ARG A 46 -2.72 3.68 12.63
C ARG A 46 -1.32 4.17 13.02
N ALA A 47 -0.38 3.27 13.27
CA ALA A 47 1.02 3.62 13.56
C ALA A 47 1.67 4.32 12.36
N THR A 48 1.45 3.79 11.15
CA THR A 48 1.95 4.39 9.90
C THR A 48 1.37 5.78 9.67
N VAL A 49 0.07 6.00 9.92
CA VAL A 49 -0.56 7.33 9.84
C VAL A 49 0.05 8.30 10.86
N ARG A 50 0.33 7.86 12.10
CA ARG A 50 1.01 8.69 13.11
C ARG A 50 2.43 9.07 12.68
N GLU A 51 3.17 8.14 12.09
CA GLU A 51 4.53 8.39 11.62
C GLU A 51 4.54 9.37 10.43
N LEU A 52 3.60 9.21 9.49
CA LEU A 52 3.40 10.17 8.38
C LEU A 52 3.08 11.58 8.89
N ALA A 53 2.20 11.69 9.90
CA ALA A 53 1.90 12.97 10.53
C ALA A 53 3.13 13.58 11.23
N SER A 54 3.94 12.74 11.90
CA SER A 54 5.19 13.16 12.53
C SER A 54 6.24 13.63 11.52
N ALA A 55 6.19 13.11 10.29
CA ALA A 55 6.95 13.59 9.15
C ALA A 55 6.39 14.89 8.53
N ARG A 56 5.38 15.54 9.14
CA ARG A 56 4.72 16.78 8.67
C ARG A 56 3.81 16.62 7.45
N LEU A 57 3.42 15.40 7.10
CA LEU A 57 2.33 15.21 6.13
C LEU A 57 1.00 15.53 6.81
N THR A 58 0.29 16.56 6.31
CA THR A 58 -0.97 17.01 6.92
C THR A 58 -2.16 16.61 6.06
N PHE A 59 -3.03 15.80 6.62
CA PHE A 59 -4.29 15.39 6.00
C PHE A 59 -5.44 16.30 6.43
N THR A 60 -6.35 16.61 5.52
CA THR A 60 -7.63 17.25 5.86
C THR A 60 -8.50 16.29 6.65
N SER A 61 -8.46 15.01 6.31
CA SER A 61 -9.18 13.94 6.99
C SER A 61 -8.45 12.60 6.81
N VAL A 62 -8.62 11.72 7.78
CA VAL A 62 -8.20 10.31 7.68
C VAL A 62 -9.43 9.45 7.95
N THR A 63 -9.89 8.73 6.94
CA THR A 63 -11.08 7.85 7.05
C THR A 63 -10.62 6.40 7.05
N TYR A 64 -11.03 5.66 8.08
CA TYR A 64 -10.69 4.24 8.24
C TYR A 64 -11.82 3.36 7.74
N TYR A 65 -11.45 2.35 6.95
CA TYR A 65 -12.33 1.35 6.38
C TYR A 65 -11.83 -0.03 6.72
N ASP A 66 -12.77 -0.97 6.89
CA ASP A 66 -12.47 -2.37 7.06
C ASP A 66 -13.15 -3.15 5.93
N LYS A 67 -12.40 -4.02 5.26
CA LYS A 67 -13.02 -5.02 4.39
C LYS A 67 -13.46 -6.24 5.20
N ARG A 68 -14.38 -7.02 4.64
CA ARG A 68 -15.02 -8.14 5.34
C ARG A 68 -14.04 -9.20 5.85
N HIS A 69 -13.01 -9.52 5.07
CA HIS A 69 -12.13 -10.64 5.36
C HIS A 69 -10.75 -10.47 4.71
N PHE A 70 -9.67 -10.79 5.42
CA PHE A 70 -8.29 -10.53 4.97
C PHE A 70 -7.88 -11.24 3.67
N SER A 71 -8.43 -12.44 3.43
CA SER A 71 -8.15 -13.25 2.23
C SER A 71 -9.11 -13.01 1.07
N SER A 72 -10.05 -12.08 1.21
CA SER A 72 -11.01 -11.74 0.15
C SER A 72 -10.78 -10.30 -0.29
N ASP A 73 -11.07 -10.01 -1.54
CA ASP A 73 -11.02 -8.63 -2.01
C ASP A 73 -12.05 -7.78 -1.27
N ALA A 74 -11.78 -6.48 -1.18
CA ALA A 74 -12.76 -5.49 -0.78
C ALA A 74 -13.93 -5.46 -1.77
N ASP A 75 -15.14 -5.26 -1.23
CA ASP A 75 -16.35 -5.12 -2.04
C ASP A 75 -16.17 -3.96 -3.04
N PRO A 76 -16.61 -4.09 -4.30
CA PRO A 76 -16.52 -3.00 -5.27
C PRO A 76 -17.20 -1.71 -4.80
N GLU A 77 -18.26 -1.81 -4.01
CA GLU A 77 -18.89 -0.65 -3.37
C GLU A 77 -17.96 0.07 -2.40
N LEU A 78 -17.20 -0.70 -1.60
CA LEU A 78 -16.23 -0.14 -0.67
C LEU A 78 -15.11 0.58 -1.42
N ILE A 79 -14.61 0.00 -2.52
CA ILE A 79 -13.61 0.65 -3.40
C ILE A 79 -14.15 1.98 -3.94
N ARG A 80 -15.38 1.99 -4.49
CA ARG A 80 -16.02 3.21 -5.00
C ARG A 80 -16.19 4.27 -3.93
N ARG A 81 -16.58 3.86 -2.73
CA ARG A 81 -16.72 4.76 -1.57
C ARG A 81 -15.38 5.38 -1.19
N ILE A 82 -14.33 4.57 -1.06
CA ILE A 82 -12.98 5.07 -0.76
C ILE A 82 -12.55 6.07 -1.84
N ALA A 83 -12.81 5.78 -3.12
CA ALA A 83 -12.46 6.64 -4.23
C ALA A 83 -13.20 7.98 -4.25
N ALA A 84 -14.49 8.00 -3.89
CA ALA A 84 -15.25 9.25 -3.80
C ALA A 84 -14.81 10.10 -2.58
N GLU A 85 -14.47 9.46 -1.48
CA GLU A 85 -14.24 10.12 -0.19
C GLU A 85 -12.78 10.57 0.02
N ASN A 86 -11.82 10.09 -0.78
CA ASN A 86 -10.38 10.29 -0.52
C ASN A 86 -9.58 10.64 -1.76
N ASP A 87 -8.40 11.23 -1.54
CA ASP A 87 -7.48 11.64 -2.61
C ASP A 87 -6.31 10.65 -2.78
N ILE A 88 -5.93 9.97 -1.69
CA ILE A 88 -4.91 8.91 -1.67
C ILE A 88 -5.35 7.80 -0.71
N ALA A 89 -4.79 6.60 -0.87
CA ALA A 89 -5.12 5.47 -0.02
C ALA A 89 -3.91 4.69 0.50
N LEU A 90 -4.06 4.12 1.69
CA LEU A 90 -3.12 3.20 2.32
C LEU A 90 -3.86 1.90 2.67
N THR A 91 -3.34 0.74 2.28
CA THR A 91 -3.95 -0.57 2.57
C THR A 91 -2.95 -1.57 3.12
N ALA A 92 -3.41 -2.45 4.02
CA ALA A 92 -2.54 -3.42 4.69
C ALA A 92 -3.32 -4.62 5.28
N ILE A 93 -2.72 -5.79 5.50
CA ILE A 93 -1.32 -6.20 5.27
C ILE A 93 -1.21 -7.43 4.34
N GLY A 94 -0.20 -7.46 3.47
CA GLY A 94 0.24 -8.66 2.77
C GLY A 94 1.40 -9.36 3.47
N ASP A 95 1.11 -10.23 4.45
CA ASP A 95 2.10 -11.00 5.25
C ASP A 95 1.87 -12.53 5.18
N CYS A 96 1.08 -12.98 4.21
CA CYS A 96 0.73 -14.35 3.91
C CYS A 96 0.29 -14.43 2.44
N GLY A 97 0.29 -15.61 1.82
CA GLY A 97 -0.06 -15.75 0.40
C GLY A 97 -1.43 -15.15 0.04
N SER A 98 -2.51 -15.65 0.65
CA SER A 98 -3.87 -15.20 0.33
C SER A 98 -4.13 -13.72 0.64
N CYS A 99 -3.61 -13.21 1.76
CA CYS A 99 -3.78 -11.82 2.14
C CYS A 99 -2.94 -10.88 1.28
N CYS A 100 -1.75 -11.31 0.84
CA CYS A 100 -0.93 -10.56 -0.11
C CYS A 100 -1.68 -10.38 -1.43
N SER A 101 -2.19 -11.48 -2.02
CA SER A 101 -2.96 -11.41 -3.27
C SER A 101 -4.17 -10.48 -3.16
N ALA A 102 -4.95 -10.62 -2.08
CA ALA A 102 -6.14 -9.80 -1.86
C ALA A 102 -5.79 -8.32 -1.63
N CYS A 103 -4.79 -8.00 -0.80
CA CYS A 103 -4.37 -6.61 -0.55
C CYS A 103 -3.78 -5.92 -1.79
N VAL A 104 -2.99 -6.64 -2.60
CA VAL A 104 -2.46 -6.10 -3.86
C VAL A 104 -3.60 -5.85 -4.84
N ASN A 105 -4.58 -6.76 -4.92
CA ASN A 105 -5.75 -6.55 -5.75
C ASN A 105 -6.59 -5.35 -5.32
N ASP A 106 -6.80 -5.16 -4.01
CA ASP A 106 -7.49 -3.99 -3.47
C ASP A 106 -6.78 -2.69 -3.91
N ALA A 107 -5.45 -2.67 -3.86
CA ALA A 107 -4.67 -1.52 -4.30
C ALA A 107 -4.75 -1.28 -5.80
N VAL A 108 -4.69 -2.34 -6.63
CA VAL A 108 -4.92 -2.23 -8.08
C VAL A 108 -6.30 -1.63 -8.37
N ARG A 109 -7.35 -2.06 -7.66
CA ARG A 109 -8.72 -1.54 -7.85
C ARG A 109 -8.87 -0.09 -7.40
N LEU A 110 -8.19 0.32 -6.33
CA LEU A 110 -8.16 1.72 -5.90
C LEU A 110 -7.43 2.61 -6.92
N GLU A 111 -6.30 2.14 -7.45
CA GLU A 111 -5.55 2.82 -8.52
C GLU A 111 -6.38 2.95 -9.80
N GLN A 112 -7.08 1.88 -10.21
CA GLN A 112 -8.02 1.92 -11.33
C GLN A 112 -9.18 2.89 -11.10
N ALA A 113 -9.60 3.07 -9.84
CA ALA A 113 -10.59 4.07 -9.45
C ALA A 113 -10.02 5.50 -9.34
N GLY A 114 -8.76 5.71 -9.71
CA GLY A 114 -8.09 7.01 -9.74
C GLY A 114 -7.52 7.44 -8.39
N VAL A 115 -7.37 6.52 -7.42
CA VAL A 115 -6.76 6.82 -6.12
C VAL A 115 -5.35 6.25 -6.03
N PRO A 116 -4.32 7.12 -6.00
CA PRO A 116 -2.95 6.72 -5.70
C PRO A 116 -2.86 5.96 -4.38
N THR A 117 -2.43 4.71 -4.43
CA THR A 117 -2.51 3.77 -3.31
C THR A 117 -1.14 3.21 -2.94
N VAL A 118 -0.86 3.16 -1.64
CA VAL A 118 0.24 2.39 -1.07
C VAL A 118 -0.32 1.13 -0.45
N VAL A 119 0.17 -0.03 -0.89
CA VAL A 119 -0.10 -1.32 -0.24
C VAL A 119 1.09 -1.73 0.60
N ILE A 120 0.85 -2.14 1.84
CA ILE A 120 1.88 -2.64 2.75
C ILE A 120 1.96 -4.16 2.63
N VAL A 121 3.17 -4.65 2.32
CA VAL A 121 3.52 -6.08 2.32
C VAL A 121 4.73 -6.30 3.20
N THR A 122 5.00 -7.56 3.57
CA THR A 122 6.22 -7.89 4.32
C THR A 122 7.32 -8.46 3.42
N THR A 123 8.57 -8.38 3.86
CA THR A 123 9.76 -8.90 3.16
C THR A 123 9.59 -10.27 2.51
N GLU A 124 9.00 -11.24 3.22
CA GLU A 124 8.81 -12.61 2.70
C GLU A 124 7.79 -12.71 1.53
N PHE A 125 7.00 -11.65 1.29
CA PHE A 125 5.92 -11.63 0.31
C PHE A 125 6.11 -10.58 -0.79
N GLU A 126 7.31 -9.99 -0.91
CA GLU A 126 7.62 -9.04 -1.98
C GLU A 126 7.48 -9.67 -3.37
N ARG A 127 8.01 -10.89 -3.55
CA ARG A 127 7.92 -11.62 -4.82
C ARG A 127 6.47 -11.96 -5.19
N GLU A 128 5.67 -12.36 -4.20
CA GLU A 128 4.24 -12.60 -4.42
C GLU A 128 3.54 -11.30 -4.84
N ALA A 129 3.82 -10.18 -4.15
CA ALA A 129 3.25 -8.89 -4.49
C ALA A 129 3.60 -8.44 -5.91
N GLN A 130 4.85 -8.67 -6.34
CA GLN A 130 5.31 -8.43 -7.70
C GLN A 130 4.50 -9.25 -8.72
N LEU A 131 4.39 -10.56 -8.52
CA LEU A 131 3.64 -11.44 -9.43
C LEU A 131 2.16 -11.05 -9.50
N GLN A 132 1.57 -10.66 -8.36
CA GLN A 132 0.17 -10.24 -8.28
C GLN A 132 -0.11 -8.92 -9.00
N ARG A 133 0.79 -7.94 -8.93
CA ARG A 133 0.61 -6.67 -9.66
C ARG A 133 0.86 -6.83 -11.16
N GLU A 134 1.80 -7.68 -11.56
CA GLU A 134 2.13 -7.95 -12.97
C GLU A 134 1.03 -8.73 -13.67
N SER A 135 0.53 -9.79 -13.03
CA SER A 135 -0.61 -10.57 -13.53
C SER A 135 -1.89 -9.75 -13.68
N ARG A 136 -1.98 -8.59 -13.01
CA ARG A 136 -3.08 -7.64 -13.11
C ARG A 136 -2.81 -6.46 -14.04
N GLY A 137 -1.64 -6.44 -14.70
CA GLY A 137 -1.27 -5.42 -15.68
C GLY A 137 -0.73 -4.13 -15.07
N MET A 138 -0.60 -4.04 -13.74
CA MET A 138 -0.16 -2.83 -13.04
C MET A 138 1.24 -3.02 -12.46
N ALA A 139 2.21 -3.34 -13.32
CA ALA A 139 3.60 -3.56 -12.91
C ALA A 139 4.22 -2.35 -12.19
N GLY A 140 3.71 -1.13 -12.43
CA GLY A 140 4.15 0.08 -11.74
C GLY A 140 3.70 0.21 -10.28
N LEU A 141 2.74 -0.60 -9.80
CA LEU A 141 2.25 -0.53 -8.43
C LEU A 141 3.33 -0.96 -7.44
N GLU A 142 4.02 0.00 -6.83
CA GLU A 142 5.06 -0.30 -5.87
C GLU A 142 4.49 -0.50 -4.46
N PRO A 143 4.76 -1.63 -3.79
CA PRO A 143 4.39 -1.82 -2.39
C PRO A 143 5.36 -1.12 -1.44
N ALA A 144 4.87 -0.69 -0.28
CA ALA A 144 5.73 -0.40 0.86
C ALA A 144 6.06 -1.70 1.60
N VAL A 145 7.34 -1.98 1.80
CA VAL A 145 7.82 -3.23 2.37
C VAL A 145 8.21 -3.03 3.83
N ALA A 146 7.64 -3.83 4.71
CA ALA A 146 7.99 -3.87 6.13
C ALA A 146 8.64 -5.22 6.50
N THR A 147 9.50 -5.22 7.50
CA THR A 147 10.16 -6.45 7.96
C THR A 147 9.14 -7.46 8.50
N HIS A 148 9.17 -8.70 8.01
CA HIS A 148 8.32 -9.78 8.54
C HIS A 148 8.74 -10.20 9.97
N PRO A 149 7.84 -10.71 10.83
CA PRO A 149 6.38 -10.76 10.73
C PRO A 149 5.70 -9.49 11.25
N ILE A 150 4.38 -9.38 11.07
CA ILE A 150 3.54 -8.31 11.65
C ILE A 150 2.54 -8.85 12.69
N SER A 151 1.98 -10.03 12.44
CA SER A 151 0.89 -10.60 13.24
C SER A 151 1.26 -10.88 14.71
N SER A 152 2.52 -11.18 15.01
CA SER A 152 3.00 -11.48 16.37
C SER A 152 3.60 -10.28 17.10
N LEU A 153 3.67 -9.10 16.48
CA LEU A 153 4.37 -7.95 17.04
C LEU A 153 3.59 -7.27 18.18
N THR A 154 4.33 -6.69 19.12
CA THR A 154 3.82 -5.75 20.12
C THR A 154 3.54 -4.37 19.50
N LEU A 155 2.86 -3.49 20.23
CA LEU A 155 2.59 -2.13 19.76
C LEU A 155 3.87 -1.34 19.47
N ASP A 156 4.88 -1.42 20.34
CA ASP A 156 6.16 -0.72 20.14
C ASP A 156 6.91 -1.24 18.91
N GLN A 157 6.85 -2.55 18.66
CA GLN A 157 7.43 -3.13 17.45
C GLN A 157 6.69 -2.70 16.18
N LEU A 158 5.37 -2.48 16.25
CA LEU A 158 4.60 -1.93 15.13
C LEU A 158 4.97 -0.48 14.82
N GLU A 159 5.38 0.32 15.80
CA GLU A 159 5.93 1.67 15.56
C GLU A 159 7.23 1.60 14.74
N SER A 160 8.11 0.64 15.03
CA SER A 160 9.31 0.41 14.21
C SER A 160 8.96 0.05 12.77
N ARG A 161 7.92 -0.77 12.55
CA ARG A 161 7.42 -1.09 11.19
C ARG A 161 6.81 0.13 10.50
N ALA A 162 6.07 0.95 11.23
CA ALA A 162 5.57 2.22 10.70
C ALA A 162 6.70 3.15 10.24
N ALA A 163 7.82 3.20 10.98
CA ALA A 163 9.01 3.95 10.60
C ALA A 163 9.71 3.41 9.34
N GLU A 164 9.63 2.10 9.08
CA GLU A 164 10.08 1.50 7.80
C GLU A 164 9.15 1.91 6.64
N ILE A 165 7.84 1.92 6.87
CA ILE A 165 6.80 2.11 5.84
C ILE A 165 6.65 3.58 5.42
N ALA A 166 6.56 4.50 6.38
CA ALA A 166 6.25 5.91 6.13
C ALA A 166 7.13 6.58 5.06
N PRO A 167 8.47 6.41 5.05
CA PRO A 167 9.30 7.02 4.00
C PRO A 167 9.05 6.42 2.61
N GLN A 168 8.72 5.14 2.53
CA GLN A 168 8.36 4.49 1.26
C GLN A 168 7.01 5.03 0.76
N ALA A 169 6.02 5.17 1.64
CA ALA A 169 4.71 5.70 1.29
C ALA A 169 4.79 7.13 0.71
N LEU A 170 5.63 8.00 1.30
CA LEU A 170 5.89 9.34 0.77
C LEU A 170 6.53 9.32 -0.62
N ARG A 171 7.49 8.41 -0.84
CA ARG A 171 8.13 8.22 -2.15
C ARG A 171 7.15 7.69 -3.19
N ILE A 172 6.31 6.74 -2.83
CA ILE A 172 5.33 6.12 -3.73
C ILE A 172 4.24 7.13 -4.11
N TRP A 173 3.72 7.92 -3.17
CA TRP A 173 2.69 8.91 -3.46
C TRP A 173 3.22 10.14 -4.20
N PHE A 174 4.40 10.63 -3.85
CA PHE A 174 4.86 11.97 -4.28
C PHE A 174 6.20 11.99 -5.01
N GLY A 175 6.88 10.84 -5.14
CA GLY A 175 8.23 10.77 -5.71
C GLY A 175 9.30 11.39 -4.81
N VAL A 176 9.04 11.59 -3.52
CA VAL A 176 9.98 12.22 -2.57
C VAL A 176 10.46 11.22 -1.52
N THR A 177 11.78 11.09 -1.37
CA THR A 177 12.38 10.33 -0.27
C THR A 177 12.62 11.24 0.94
N PRO A 178 12.18 10.90 2.15
CA PRO A 178 12.47 11.71 3.34
C PRO A 178 13.97 11.73 3.64
N VAL A 179 14.47 12.89 4.07
CA VAL A 179 15.83 13.02 4.58
C VAL A 179 15.91 12.30 5.95
N PRO A 180 16.90 11.41 6.19
CA PRO A 180 17.04 10.70 7.45
C PRO A 180 17.12 11.67 8.64
N ARG A 181 16.46 11.33 9.76
CA ARG A 181 16.55 12.11 11.00
C ARG A 181 17.98 12.04 11.52
N ARG A 182 18.76 13.12 11.40
CA ARG A 182 20.05 13.26 12.09
C ARG A 182 19.78 13.49 13.57
N ASN A 183 20.38 12.65 14.43
CA ASN A 183 20.31 12.63 15.90
C ASN A 183 19.72 13.90 16.55
N GLY A 184 18.48 13.79 17.05
CA GLY A 184 17.92 14.62 18.11
C GLY A 184 17.95 16.14 17.89
N LYS A 185 16.84 16.66 17.32
CA LYS A 185 16.45 18.08 17.12
C LYS A 185 16.90 18.71 15.79
N VAL A 186 15.93 19.40 15.16
CA VAL A 186 15.90 20.21 13.91
C VAL A 186 15.31 19.46 12.68
N PRO A 187 14.38 20.06 11.89
CA PRO A 187 13.36 19.30 11.14
C PRO A 187 13.73 18.98 9.69
N ALA A 188 13.07 17.93 9.15
CA ALA A 188 13.15 17.51 7.76
C ALA A 188 12.55 18.56 6.81
N VAL A 189 13.30 18.87 5.75
CA VAL A 189 12.85 19.64 4.60
C VAL A 189 12.66 18.64 3.46
N PHE A 190 11.47 18.65 2.84
CA PHE A 190 11.17 17.88 1.65
C PHE A 190 11.76 18.61 0.44
N GLY A 191 12.63 17.94 -0.33
CA GLY A 191 13.20 18.45 -1.58
C GLY A 191 12.90 17.49 -2.74
N PRO A 192 12.80 17.99 -3.98
CA PRO A 192 12.62 17.13 -5.15
C PRO A 192 13.85 16.25 -5.36
N VAL A 193 13.65 15.08 -5.97
CA VAL A 193 14.75 14.18 -6.36
C VAL A 193 15.60 14.88 -7.42
N GLY A 194 16.92 14.90 -7.20
CA GLY A 194 17.88 15.52 -8.10
C GLY A 194 17.81 14.92 -9.52
N THR A 195 17.99 15.81 -10.50
CA THR A 195 18.07 15.55 -11.95
C THR A 195 19.07 14.46 -12.31
#